data_AF-A0A6A6E7N7-F1
#
_entry.id   AF-A0A6A6E7N7-F1
#
_cell.length_a   1.000
_cell.length_b   1.000
_cell.length_c   1.000
_cell.angle_alpha   90.00
_cell.angle_beta   90.00
_cell.angle_gamma   90.00
#
_symmetry.space_group_name_H-M   'P 1'
#
loop_
_entity.id
_entity.type
_entity.pdbx_description
1 polymer ?
#
loop_
_entity_poly.entity_id
_entity_poly.type
_entity_poly.pdbx_seq_one_letter_code
_entity_poly.pdbx_strand_id
1 'polypeptide(L)'
;MTPTHEPIAPTRSPRGSLYVPTSRLPALLASSNQHQNFQYHLQKVLEQLKKDPMSITAEDARRLHEHYNAVDERSAKVISAVEALAVVTPEIATTGGEDASNGTVSLYALVKNVHSTIDTNPADVTPDILKLAQSIVSKMQKAIGHTNGPHPELEAELQHEYAKIEPKVEQGTVTKAEADRLHSLEARAHGHTEKGGLTAHAQSVVAKRE
;
A
#
# COMPACT_ATOMS: atom_id res chain seq x y z
N MET A 1 50.92 18.79 -45.13
CA MET A 1 52.21 18.42 -44.53
C MET A 1 52.29 19.05 -43.15
N THR A 2 52.07 18.27 -42.10
CA THR A 2 52.66 18.49 -40.76
C THR A 2 54.17 18.16 -40.83
N PRO A 3 55.08 18.61 -39.94
CA PRO A 3 54.87 18.70 -38.48
C PRO A 3 55.56 19.85 -37.69
N THR A 4 55.00 20.08 -36.50
CA THR A 4 55.63 20.25 -35.17
C THR A 4 57.13 20.55 -35.05
N HIS A 5 57.46 21.68 -34.40
CA HIS A 5 58.39 21.72 -33.24
C HIS A 5 58.30 23.07 -32.49
N GLU A 6 57.86 23.02 -31.23
CA GLU A 6 58.10 24.04 -30.18
C GLU A 6 59.47 23.74 -29.55
N PRO A 7 60.22 24.71 -28.97
CA PRO A 7 60.20 24.83 -27.50
C PRO A 7 60.57 26.20 -26.86
N ILE A 8 59.93 26.46 -25.72
CA ILE A 8 60.47 26.86 -24.39
C ILE A 8 61.01 28.31 -24.17
N ALA A 9 60.32 29.01 -23.26
CA ALA A 9 60.72 30.24 -22.59
C ALA A 9 61.53 29.98 -21.29
N PRO A 10 62.35 30.95 -20.80
CA PRO A 10 62.92 30.89 -19.47
C PRO A 10 62.16 31.73 -18.43
N THR A 11 62.11 31.15 -17.24
CA THR A 11 61.44 31.52 -15.99
C THR A 11 62.19 32.58 -15.15
N ARG A 12 61.44 33.38 -14.39
CA ARG A 12 61.88 34.03 -13.12
C ARG A 12 60.61 34.47 -12.35
N SER A 13 60.13 33.69 -11.38
CA SER A 13 60.45 33.73 -9.93
C SER A 13 59.45 34.56 -9.09
N PRO A 14 59.30 34.25 -7.78
CA PRO A 14 58.00 33.97 -7.20
C PRO A 14 57.53 35.09 -6.26
N ARG A 15 56.22 35.29 -6.17
CA ARG A 15 55.59 35.95 -5.03
C ARG A 15 54.60 34.99 -4.40
N GLY A 16 54.95 34.53 -3.20
CA GLY A 16 54.06 33.81 -2.33
C GLY A 16 52.83 34.66 -2.04
N SER A 17 51.66 34.11 -2.35
CA SER A 17 50.40 34.53 -1.77
C SER A 17 49.91 33.35 -0.96
N LEU A 18 50.19 33.38 0.34
CA LEU A 18 49.55 32.54 1.35
C LEU A 18 48.06 32.85 1.31
N TYR A 19 47.31 32.09 0.51
CA TYR A 19 45.85 32.08 0.63
C TYR A 19 45.51 31.26 1.87
N VAL A 20 45.34 31.96 2.99
CA VAL A 20 44.67 31.39 4.16
C VAL A 20 43.19 31.25 3.76
N PRO A 21 42.59 30.05 3.80
CA PRO A 21 41.16 29.94 3.54
C PRO A 21 40.40 30.47 4.77
N THR A 22 40.03 31.75 4.76
CA THR A 22 39.25 32.42 5.82
C THR A 22 37.76 32.02 5.85
N SER A 23 37.38 30.87 5.27
CA SER A 23 35.96 30.56 5.04
C SER A 23 35.55 29.15 5.51
N ARG A 24 36.04 28.68 6.66
CA ARG A 24 35.54 27.43 7.28
C ARG A 24 34.66 27.60 8.51
N LEU A 25 34.63 28.79 9.12
CA LEU A 25 33.82 29.05 10.32
C LEU A 25 32.31 29.30 10.05
N PRO A 26 31.88 30.04 9.00
CA PRO A 26 30.44 30.29 8.80
C PRO A 26 29.67 29.05 8.31
N ALA A 27 30.33 28.13 7.59
CA ALA A 27 29.69 26.91 7.07
C ALA A 27 29.40 25.88 8.16
N LEU A 28 30.29 25.74 9.16
CA LEU A 28 30.11 24.82 10.28
C LEU A 28 28.99 25.27 11.23
N LEU A 29 28.91 26.57 11.51
CA LEU A 29 27.84 27.15 12.35
C LEU A 29 26.46 27.11 11.66
N ALA A 30 26.42 27.34 10.34
CA ALA A 30 25.19 27.17 9.56
C ALA A 30 24.73 25.69 9.58
N SER A 31 25.66 24.75 9.43
CA SER A 31 25.34 23.32 9.44
C SER A 31 24.86 22.81 10.80
N SER A 32 25.37 23.35 11.92
CA SER A 32 24.91 22.99 13.26
C SER A 32 23.52 23.54 13.58
N ASN A 33 23.22 24.76 13.17
CA ASN A 33 21.89 25.37 13.37
C ASN A 33 20.80 24.69 12.55
N GLN A 34 21.10 24.31 11.29
CA GLN A 34 20.16 23.57 10.45
C GLN A 34 19.83 22.18 11.04
N HIS A 35 20.84 21.49 11.59
CA HIS A 35 20.60 20.20 12.25
C HIS A 35 19.73 20.32 13.50
N GLN A 36 19.93 21.34 14.32
CA GLN A 36 19.09 21.59 15.50
C GLN A 36 17.64 21.93 15.12
N ASN A 37 17.45 22.77 14.09
CA ASN A 37 16.13 23.13 13.60
C ASN A 37 15.40 21.92 13.01
N PHE A 38 16.11 21.06 12.26
CA PHE A 38 15.56 19.82 11.74
C PHE A 38 15.07 18.89 12.86
N GLN A 39 15.90 18.68 13.89
CA GLN A 39 15.53 17.82 15.02
C GLN A 39 14.31 18.37 15.78
N TYR A 40 14.24 19.69 15.97
CA TYR A 40 13.09 20.34 16.59
C TYR A 40 11.80 20.12 15.79
N HIS A 41 11.84 20.36 14.47
CA HIS A 41 10.68 20.17 13.60
C HIS A 41 10.28 18.69 13.48
N LEU A 42 11.25 17.79 13.41
CA LEU A 42 11.01 16.35 13.39
C LEU A 42 10.30 15.90 14.67
N GLN A 43 10.78 16.33 15.83
CA GLN A 43 10.19 15.95 17.11
C GLN A 43 8.78 16.51 17.27
N LYS A 44 8.54 17.74 16.85
CA LYS A 44 7.21 18.35 16.82
C LYS A 44 6.24 17.55 15.95
N VAL A 45 6.65 17.16 14.74
CA VAL A 45 5.84 16.34 13.82
C VAL A 45 5.57 14.96 14.39
N LEU A 46 6.56 14.31 15.02
CA LEU A 46 6.37 13.02 15.66
C LEU A 46 5.40 13.08 16.86
N GLU A 47 5.43 14.17 17.63
CA GLU A 47 4.46 14.39 18.71
C GLU A 47 3.04 14.63 18.18
N GLN A 48 2.90 15.37 17.08
CA GLN A 48 1.62 15.56 16.40
C GLN A 48 1.09 14.24 15.86
N LEU A 49 1.91 13.46 15.15
CA LEU A 49 1.56 12.12 14.68
C LEU A 49 1.13 11.17 15.81
N LYS A 50 1.73 11.30 16.99
CA LYS A 50 1.38 10.47 18.16
C LYS A 50 0.05 10.87 18.79
N LYS A 51 -0.29 12.17 18.80
CA LYS A 51 -1.50 12.70 19.45
C LYS A 51 -2.70 12.68 18.50
N ASP A 52 -2.51 13.20 17.31
CA ASP A 52 -3.53 13.29 16.27
C ASP A 52 -2.85 13.32 14.88
N PRO A 53 -2.79 12.18 14.18
CA PRO A 53 -2.21 12.09 12.84
C PRO A 53 -2.86 13.02 11.81
N MET A 54 -4.12 13.40 12.00
CA MET A 54 -4.86 14.27 11.08
C MET A 54 -4.56 15.76 11.28
N SER A 55 -3.78 16.10 12.31
CA SER A 55 -3.34 17.47 12.56
C SER A 55 -2.13 17.89 11.71
N ILE A 56 -1.52 16.96 10.95
CA ILE A 56 -0.35 17.22 10.13
C ILE A 56 -0.73 18.04 8.90
N THR A 57 -0.09 19.21 8.74
CA THR A 57 -0.36 20.14 7.64
C THR A 57 0.76 20.21 6.61
N ALA A 58 0.46 20.74 5.42
CA ALA A 58 1.45 21.03 4.39
C ALA A 58 2.54 22.03 4.86
N GLU A 59 2.22 22.88 5.83
CA GLU A 59 3.18 23.78 6.46
C GLU A 59 4.19 23.02 7.35
N ASP A 60 3.74 22.00 8.07
CA ASP A 60 4.62 21.17 8.90
C ASP A 60 5.59 20.35 8.04
N ALA A 61 5.10 19.81 6.91
CA ALA A 61 5.94 19.12 5.93
C ALA A 61 7.00 20.06 5.31
N ARG A 62 6.59 21.28 4.92
CA ARG A 62 7.51 22.27 4.34
C ARG A 62 8.61 22.68 5.32
N ARG A 63 8.26 22.93 6.59
CA ARG A 63 9.24 23.28 7.63
C ARG A 63 10.21 22.14 7.92
N LEU A 64 9.73 20.89 7.86
CA LEU A 64 10.59 19.72 8.03
C LEU A 64 11.56 19.56 6.85
N HIS A 65 11.08 19.83 5.63
CA HIS A 65 11.87 19.78 4.40
C HIS A 65 12.91 20.91 4.30
N GLU A 66 12.56 22.14 4.69
CA GLU A 66 13.43 23.31 4.58
C GLU A 66 14.70 23.20 5.45
N HIS A 67 14.61 22.46 6.56
CA HIS A 67 15.73 22.19 7.45
C HIS A 67 16.40 20.84 7.20
N TYR A 68 15.95 20.09 6.19
CA TYR A 68 16.54 18.81 5.82
C TYR A 68 17.96 18.98 5.28
N ASN A 69 18.87 18.15 5.78
CA ASN A 69 20.19 17.98 5.17
C ASN A 69 20.23 16.62 4.48
N ALA A 70 20.58 16.61 3.19
CA ALA A 70 20.51 15.47 2.26
C ALA A 70 21.43 14.27 2.57
N VAL A 71 21.96 14.19 3.79
CA VAL A 71 22.97 13.23 4.21
C VAL A 71 22.35 11.96 4.80
N ASP A 72 21.10 12.01 5.27
CA ASP A 72 20.44 10.88 5.95
C ASP A 72 19.22 10.35 5.18
N GLU A 73 19.31 9.08 4.74
CA GLU A 73 18.27 8.34 4.04
C GLU A 73 17.04 8.11 4.93
N ARG A 74 17.23 7.95 6.24
CA ARG A 74 16.12 7.79 7.19
C ARG A 74 15.29 9.06 7.27
N SER A 75 15.96 10.21 7.39
CA SER A 75 15.31 11.52 7.39
C SER A 75 14.56 11.80 6.09
N ALA A 76 15.11 11.41 4.92
CA ALA A 76 14.42 11.50 3.64
C ALA A 76 13.09 10.73 3.62
N LYS A 77 13.10 9.50 4.12
CA LYS A 77 11.90 8.65 4.21
C LYS A 77 10.84 9.25 5.12
N VAL A 78 11.24 9.85 6.24
CA VAL A 78 10.31 10.51 7.16
C VAL A 78 9.71 11.76 6.53
N ILE A 79 10.51 12.60 5.88
CA ILE A 79 10.02 13.79 5.18
C ILE A 79 9.02 13.40 4.09
N SER A 80 9.37 12.42 3.26
CA SER A 80 8.49 11.92 2.20
C SER A 80 7.16 11.38 2.76
N ALA A 81 7.19 10.68 3.90
CA ALA A 81 5.98 10.19 4.56
C ALA A 81 5.13 11.34 5.14
N VAL A 82 5.77 12.38 5.70
CA VAL A 82 5.09 13.56 6.26
C VAL A 82 4.49 14.43 5.15
N GLU A 83 5.18 14.60 4.03
CA GLU A 83 4.68 15.26 2.83
C GLU A 83 3.47 14.51 2.25
N ALA A 84 3.58 13.19 2.11
CA ALA A 84 2.47 12.36 1.63
C ALA A 84 1.25 12.47 2.56
N LEU A 85 1.46 12.44 3.88
CA LEU A 85 0.38 12.59 4.84
C LEU A 85 -0.23 13.99 4.79
N ALA A 86 0.59 15.04 4.69
CA ALA A 86 0.14 16.42 4.63
C ALA A 86 -0.66 16.78 3.37
N VAL A 87 -0.43 16.08 2.26
CA VAL A 87 -1.24 16.17 1.03
C VAL A 87 -2.59 15.47 1.22
N VAL A 88 -2.59 14.34 1.91
CA VAL A 88 -3.78 13.51 2.12
C VAL A 88 -4.69 14.05 3.23
N THR A 89 -4.16 14.70 4.26
CA THR A 89 -4.93 15.30 5.37
C THR A 89 -6.05 16.27 4.91
N PRO A 90 -5.78 17.29 4.06
CA PRO A 90 -6.82 18.19 3.59
C PRO A 90 -7.81 17.49 2.64
N GLU A 91 -7.38 16.48 1.88
CA GLU A 91 -8.29 15.67 1.05
C GLU A 91 -9.25 14.86 1.92
N ILE A 92 -8.76 14.16 2.95
CA ILE A 92 -9.60 13.38 3.89
C ILE A 92 -10.55 14.29 4.69
N ALA A 93 -10.12 15.52 5.02
CA ALA A 93 -10.96 16.47 5.74
C ALA A 93 -12.06 17.11 4.88
N THR A 94 -11.92 17.08 3.54
CA THR A 94 -12.84 17.77 2.61
C THR A 94 -13.62 16.83 1.68
N THR A 95 -13.20 15.57 1.52
CA THR A 95 -13.81 14.64 0.57
C THR A 95 -14.45 13.45 1.27
N GLY A 96 -15.73 13.64 1.61
CA GLY A 96 -16.74 12.59 1.48
C GLY A 96 -17.08 12.31 0.01
N GLY A 97 -16.09 12.26 -0.89
CA GLY A 97 -16.34 12.08 -2.32
C GLY A 97 -15.13 12.35 -3.20
N GLU A 98 -14.73 11.31 -3.94
CA GLU A 98 -14.26 11.35 -5.33
C GLU A 98 -13.01 12.19 -5.64
N ASP A 99 -11.84 11.55 -5.60
CA ASP A 99 -11.00 11.26 -6.78
C ASP A 99 -9.57 10.88 -6.35
N ALA A 100 -9.32 9.58 -6.20
CA ALA A 100 -8.00 9.05 -5.84
C ALA A 100 -7.17 8.78 -7.11
N SER A 101 -6.44 9.79 -7.56
CA SER A 101 -5.36 9.64 -8.55
C SER A 101 -3.99 9.70 -7.86
N ASN A 102 -3.41 8.52 -7.65
CA ASN A 102 -1.97 8.25 -7.69
C ASN A 102 -1.07 8.63 -6.49
N GLY A 103 -1.53 8.40 -5.26
CA GLY A 103 -0.67 8.23 -4.09
C GLY A 103 -0.85 6.83 -3.51
N THR A 104 0.22 6.05 -3.35
CA THR A 104 0.13 4.72 -2.71
C THR A 104 -0.19 4.90 -1.23
N VAL A 105 -1.48 5.03 -0.92
CA VAL A 105 -2.00 4.95 0.45
C VAL A 105 -1.55 3.60 1.02
N SER A 106 -0.85 3.64 2.16
CA SER A 106 -0.43 2.42 2.84
C SER A 106 -1.66 1.56 3.13
N LEU A 107 -1.66 0.31 2.66
CA LEU A 107 -2.79 -0.61 2.82
C LEU A 107 -3.16 -0.79 4.29
N TYR A 108 -2.18 -0.70 5.19
CA TYR A 108 -2.41 -0.68 6.64
C TYR A 108 -3.21 0.54 7.11
N ALA A 109 -2.92 1.73 6.59
CA ALA A 109 -3.66 2.95 6.92
C ALA A 109 -5.09 2.89 6.40
N LEU A 110 -5.28 2.36 5.19
CA LEU A 110 -6.61 2.15 4.61
C LEU A 110 -7.44 1.18 5.46
N VAL A 111 -6.87 0.04 5.84
CA VAL A 111 -7.53 -0.97 6.68
C VAL A 111 -7.85 -0.42 8.08
N LYS A 112 -6.94 0.35 8.68
CA LYS A 112 -7.15 0.98 9.99
C LYS A 112 -8.27 2.03 9.94
N ASN A 113 -8.33 2.83 8.89
CA ASN A 113 -9.41 3.79 8.68
C ASN A 113 -10.75 3.08 8.52
N VAL A 114 -10.82 2.06 7.66
CA VAL A 114 -12.03 1.24 7.48
C VAL A 114 -12.48 0.65 8.82
N HIS A 115 -11.57 0.09 9.61
CA HIS A 115 -11.88 -0.42 10.95
C HIS A 115 -12.48 0.66 11.86
N SER A 116 -11.86 1.83 11.95
CA SER A 116 -12.37 2.92 12.80
C SER A 116 -13.71 3.47 12.32
N THR A 117 -13.96 3.50 11.00
CA THR A 117 -15.24 3.92 10.42
C THR A 117 -16.35 2.94 10.77
N ILE A 118 -16.08 1.64 10.66
CA ILE A 118 -17.03 0.57 11.03
C ILE A 118 -17.37 0.64 12.53
N ASP A 119 -16.38 0.85 13.40
CA ASP A 119 -16.60 0.97 14.85
C ASP A 119 -17.44 2.20 15.21
N THR A 120 -17.27 3.29 14.46
CA THR A 120 -17.96 4.57 14.73
C THR A 120 -19.40 4.54 14.22
N ASN A 121 -19.65 3.94 13.05
CA ASN A 121 -20.98 3.81 12.49
C ASN A 121 -21.18 2.47 11.77
N PRO A 122 -21.58 1.41 12.49
CA PRO A 122 -21.78 0.09 11.90
C PRO A 122 -22.96 0.03 10.91
N ALA A 123 -23.87 1.01 10.94
CA ALA A 123 -25.03 1.07 10.05
C ALA A 123 -24.64 1.40 8.59
N ASP A 124 -23.45 1.97 8.37
CA ASP A 124 -22.96 2.29 7.03
C ASP A 124 -22.36 1.06 6.31
N VAL A 125 -22.26 -0.08 6.99
CA VAL A 125 -21.77 -1.32 6.39
C VAL A 125 -22.85 -1.95 5.52
N THR A 126 -22.79 -1.66 4.22
CA THR A 126 -23.67 -2.27 3.22
C THR A 126 -23.12 -3.61 2.70
N PRO A 127 -23.98 -4.46 2.12
CA PRO A 127 -23.54 -5.71 1.47
C PRO A 127 -22.47 -5.50 0.39
N ASP A 128 -22.49 -4.36 -0.30
CA ASP A 128 -21.54 -4.07 -1.36
C ASP A 128 -20.16 -3.68 -0.80
N ILE A 129 -20.13 -2.97 0.34
CA ILE A 129 -18.88 -2.69 1.07
C ILE A 129 -18.27 -4.00 1.59
N LEU A 130 -19.09 -4.92 2.09
CA LEU A 130 -18.63 -6.24 2.52
C LEU A 130 -18.02 -7.03 1.35
N LYS A 131 -18.69 -7.08 0.19
CA LYS A 131 -18.14 -7.73 -1.03
C LYS A 131 -16.82 -7.11 -1.46
N LEU A 132 -16.71 -5.79 -1.42
CA LEU A 132 -15.48 -5.09 -1.78
C LEU A 132 -14.34 -5.42 -0.82
N ALA A 133 -14.60 -5.35 0.50
CA ALA A 133 -13.64 -5.72 1.53
C ALA A 133 -13.17 -7.17 1.37
N GLN A 134 -14.09 -8.09 1.09
CA GLN A 134 -13.76 -9.49 0.85
C GLN A 134 -12.91 -9.66 -0.41
N SER A 135 -13.22 -8.97 -1.51
CA SER A 135 -12.42 -8.99 -2.74
C SER A 135 -10.98 -8.53 -2.49
N ILE A 136 -10.79 -7.52 -1.64
CA ILE A 136 -9.46 -7.04 -1.22
C ILE A 136 -8.73 -8.13 -0.43
N VAL A 137 -9.38 -8.70 0.60
CA VAL A 137 -8.81 -9.80 1.40
C VAL A 137 -8.43 -10.98 0.51
N SER A 138 -9.27 -11.31 -0.47
CA SER A 138 -9.04 -12.37 -1.45
C SER A 138 -7.77 -12.15 -2.28
N LYS A 139 -7.58 -10.91 -2.76
CA LYS A 139 -6.38 -10.54 -3.52
C LYS A 139 -5.13 -10.56 -2.63
N MET A 140 -5.26 -10.13 -1.37
CA MET A 140 -4.17 -10.18 -0.41
C MET A 140 -3.78 -11.62 -0.07
N GLN A 141 -4.76 -12.48 0.20
CA GLN A 141 -4.58 -13.90 0.46
C GLN A 141 -3.87 -14.59 -0.71
N LYS A 142 -4.28 -14.33 -1.96
CA LYS A 142 -3.56 -14.79 -3.16
C LYS A 142 -2.13 -14.30 -3.23
N ALA A 143 -1.88 -13.02 -2.90
CA ALA A 143 -0.54 -12.44 -2.92
C ALA A 143 0.42 -13.07 -1.90
N ILE A 144 -0.10 -13.61 -0.79
CA ILE A 144 0.69 -14.30 0.25
C ILE A 144 0.64 -15.83 0.12
N GLY A 145 0.10 -16.37 -0.97
CA GLY A 145 0.04 -17.81 -1.24
C GLY A 145 -1.09 -18.57 -0.54
N HIS A 146 -2.03 -17.87 0.11
CA HIS A 146 -3.24 -18.46 0.68
C HIS A 146 -4.39 -18.42 -0.35
N THR A 147 -4.43 -19.36 -1.30
CA THR A 147 -5.41 -19.33 -2.40
C THR A 147 -6.81 -19.87 -2.05
N ASN A 148 -7.01 -20.34 -0.82
CA ASN A 148 -8.19 -21.14 -0.43
C ASN A 148 -9.03 -20.49 0.69
N GLY A 149 -9.00 -19.16 0.84
CA GLY A 149 -9.87 -18.47 1.77
C GLY A 149 -11.34 -18.55 1.34
N PRO A 150 -12.30 -18.61 2.27
CA PRO A 150 -13.73 -18.60 1.93
C PRO A 150 -14.14 -17.28 1.28
N HIS A 151 -14.88 -17.38 0.17
CA HIS A 151 -15.44 -16.29 -0.61
C HIS A 151 -16.99 -16.28 -0.54
N PRO A 152 -17.60 -15.73 0.52
CA PRO A 152 -19.05 -15.64 0.70
C PRO A 152 -19.74 -14.80 -0.39
N GLU A 153 -19.01 -14.00 -1.17
CA GLU A 153 -19.55 -13.36 -2.36
C GLU A 153 -19.95 -14.37 -3.45
N LEU A 154 -19.35 -15.57 -3.45
CA LEU A 154 -19.71 -16.67 -4.35
C LEU A 154 -20.92 -17.45 -3.85
N GLU A 155 -21.44 -17.17 -2.65
CA GLU A 155 -22.58 -17.89 -2.08
C GLU A 155 -23.83 -17.78 -2.96
N ALA A 156 -24.08 -16.61 -3.55
CA ALA A 156 -25.22 -16.41 -4.44
C ALA A 156 -25.06 -17.23 -5.75
N GLU A 157 -23.84 -17.34 -6.27
CA GLU A 157 -23.54 -18.17 -7.43
C GLU A 157 -23.62 -19.67 -7.08
N LEU A 158 -23.19 -20.04 -5.87
CA LEU A 158 -23.27 -21.39 -5.34
C LEU A 158 -24.72 -21.83 -5.19
N GLN A 159 -25.56 -21.00 -4.58
CA GLN A 159 -26.98 -21.28 -4.42
C GLN A 159 -27.69 -21.40 -5.78
N HIS A 160 -27.33 -20.56 -6.74
CA HIS A 160 -27.86 -20.67 -8.11
C HIS A 160 -27.45 -22.00 -8.76
N GLU A 161 -26.19 -22.40 -8.62
CA GLU A 161 -25.73 -23.67 -9.18
C GLU A 161 -26.34 -24.87 -8.46
N TYR A 162 -26.52 -24.81 -7.13
CA TYR A 162 -27.24 -25.82 -6.37
C TYR A 162 -28.65 -26.01 -6.90
N ALA A 163 -29.42 -24.94 -7.10
CA ALA A 163 -30.78 -25.03 -7.64
C ALA A 163 -30.83 -25.67 -9.04
N LYS A 164 -29.78 -25.51 -9.85
CA LYS A 164 -29.68 -26.12 -11.18
C LYS A 164 -29.27 -27.59 -11.13
N ILE A 165 -28.40 -27.96 -10.19
CA ILE A 165 -27.81 -29.29 -10.09
C ILE A 165 -28.66 -30.24 -9.23
N GLU A 166 -29.38 -29.75 -8.23
CA GLU A 166 -30.27 -30.52 -7.36
C GLU A 166 -31.20 -31.47 -8.13
N PRO A 167 -32.04 -31.02 -9.08
CA PRO A 167 -32.91 -31.93 -9.83
C PRO A 167 -32.14 -32.92 -10.72
N LYS A 168 -30.92 -32.56 -11.16
CA LYS A 168 -30.08 -33.46 -11.97
C LYS A 168 -29.43 -34.53 -11.13
N VAL A 169 -29.06 -34.24 -9.88
CA VAL A 169 -28.52 -35.23 -8.93
C VAL A 169 -29.59 -36.28 -8.63
N GLU A 170 -30.83 -35.86 -8.39
CA GLU A 170 -31.97 -36.76 -8.15
C GLU A 170 -32.27 -37.67 -9.35
N GLN A 171 -32.24 -37.10 -10.55
CA GLN A 171 -32.40 -37.84 -11.81
C GLN A 171 -31.13 -38.64 -12.19
N GLY A 172 -30.06 -38.46 -11.43
CA GLY A 172 -28.72 -38.96 -11.71
C GLY A 172 -28.03 -38.31 -12.91
N THR A 173 -28.66 -37.42 -13.68
CA THR A 173 -28.18 -36.92 -14.99
C THR A 173 -27.00 -35.94 -14.95
N VAL A 174 -26.39 -35.72 -13.78
CA VAL A 174 -25.23 -34.83 -13.63
C VAL A 174 -24.04 -35.31 -14.47
N THR A 175 -23.40 -34.36 -15.13
CA THR A 175 -22.16 -34.58 -15.88
C THR A 175 -20.92 -34.33 -15.01
N LYS A 176 -19.78 -34.93 -15.38
CA LYS A 176 -18.49 -34.71 -14.69
C LYS A 176 -18.12 -33.22 -14.60
N ALA A 177 -18.29 -32.48 -15.69
CA ALA A 177 -18.01 -31.05 -15.74
C ALA A 177 -18.89 -30.25 -14.76
N GLU A 178 -20.16 -30.63 -14.59
CA GLU A 178 -21.07 -29.99 -13.64
C GLU A 178 -20.69 -30.31 -12.19
N ALA A 179 -20.34 -31.57 -11.90
CA ALA A 179 -19.88 -31.97 -10.57
C ALA A 179 -18.55 -31.30 -10.18
N ASP A 180 -17.62 -31.16 -11.13
CA ASP A 180 -16.33 -30.49 -10.92
C ASP A 180 -16.49 -28.98 -10.78
N ARG A 181 -17.40 -28.36 -11.56
CA ARG A 181 -17.74 -26.94 -11.43
C ARG A 181 -18.34 -26.68 -10.04
N LEU A 182 -19.32 -27.48 -9.63
CA LEU A 182 -19.96 -27.32 -8.33
C LEU A 182 -18.96 -27.48 -7.17
N HIS A 183 -18.09 -28.50 -7.26
CA HIS A 183 -17.02 -28.72 -6.29
C HIS A 183 -16.02 -27.56 -6.22
N SER A 184 -15.57 -27.06 -7.38
CA SER A 184 -14.68 -25.89 -7.41
C SER A 184 -15.34 -24.66 -6.79
N LEU A 185 -16.64 -24.48 -7.01
CA LEU A 185 -17.37 -23.30 -6.56
C LEU A 185 -17.66 -23.35 -5.06
N GLU A 186 -18.06 -24.49 -4.53
CA GLU A 186 -18.21 -24.71 -3.08
C GLU A 186 -16.87 -24.60 -2.35
N ALA A 187 -15.80 -25.23 -2.86
CA ALA A 187 -14.47 -25.13 -2.27
C ALA A 187 -13.94 -23.69 -2.24
N ARG A 188 -14.35 -22.85 -3.19
CA ARG A 188 -14.01 -21.42 -3.20
C ARG A 188 -14.93 -20.60 -2.29
N ALA A 189 -16.22 -20.90 -2.24
CA ALA A 189 -17.17 -20.20 -1.39
C ALA A 189 -16.89 -20.46 0.10
N HIS A 190 -16.68 -21.72 0.47
CA HIS A 190 -16.60 -22.16 1.87
C HIS A 190 -15.18 -22.55 2.31
N GLY A 191 -14.23 -22.68 1.38
CA GLY A 191 -12.88 -23.18 1.66
C GLY A 191 -12.82 -24.70 1.84
N HIS A 192 -13.95 -25.40 1.80
CA HIS A 192 -14.07 -26.85 1.87
C HIS A 192 -15.35 -27.33 1.18
N THR A 193 -15.42 -28.63 0.91
CA THR A 193 -16.62 -29.31 0.42
C THR A 193 -17.32 -29.98 1.59
N GLU A 194 -18.62 -29.76 1.77
CA GLU A 194 -19.38 -30.42 2.83
C GLU A 194 -19.50 -31.93 2.59
N LYS A 195 -19.14 -32.73 3.60
CA LYS A 195 -19.29 -34.19 3.53
C LYS A 195 -20.77 -34.55 3.51
N GLY A 196 -21.21 -35.19 2.44
CA GLY A 196 -22.62 -35.54 2.26
C GLY A 196 -23.49 -34.39 1.74
N GLY A 197 -22.89 -33.24 1.43
CA GLY A 197 -23.58 -32.15 0.74
C GLY A 197 -23.92 -32.50 -0.72
N LEU A 198 -24.59 -31.59 -1.40
CA LEU A 198 -25.05 -31.77 -2.77
C LEU A 198 -23.89 -32.03 -3.75
N THR A 199 -22.75 -31.37 -3.55
CA THR A 199 -21.52 -31.61 -4.32
C THR A 199 -20.97 -33.01 -4.14
N ALA A 200 -20.93 -33.52 -2.91
CA ALA A 200 -20.48 -34.89 -2.64
C ALA A 200 -21.42 -35.90 -3.32
N HIS A 201 -22.73 -35.61 -3.34
CA HIS A 201 -23.72 -36.43 -4.03
C HIS A 201 -23.53 -36.37 -5.55
N ALA A 202 -23.33 -35.19 -6.13
CA ALA A 202 -23.04 -34.99 -7.55
C ALA A 202 -21.80 -35.78 -8.00
N GLN A 203 -20.70 -35.67 -7.24
CA GLN A 203 -19.46 -36.42 -7.48
C GLN A 203 -19.69 -37.94 -7.36
N SER A 204 -20.49 -38.40 -6.39
CA SER A 204 -20.84 -39.82 -6.24
C SER A 204 -21.67 -40.35 -7.41
N VAL A 205 -22.64 -39.57 -7.90
CA VAL A 205 -23.48 -39.92 -9.04
C VAL A 205 -22.65 -40.09 -10.32
N VAL A 206 -21.70 -39.18 -10.56
CA VAL A 206 -20.77 -39.27 -11.70
C VAL A 206 -19.86 -40.49 -11.55
N ALA A 207 -19.26 -40.70 -10.37
CA ALA A 207 -18.35 -41.82 -10.12
C ALA A 207 -19.01 -43.20 -10.26
N LYS A 208 -20.33 -43.30 -10.03
CA LYS A 208 -21.08 -44.55 -10.25
C LYS A 208 -21.38 -44.83 -11.74
N ARG A 209 -21.15 -43.87 -12.63
CA ARG A 209 -21.43 -43.95 -14.07
C ARG A 209 -20.17 -44.12 -14.93
N GLU A 210 -18.99 -43.76 -14.41
CA GLU A 210 -17.69 -44.12 -15.00
C GLU A 210 -17.38 -45.61 -14.77
#